data_AF-B0JU14-F1
#
_entry.id   AF-B0JU14-F1
#
_cell.length_a   1.000
_cell.length_b   1.000
_cell.length_c   1.000
_cell.angle_alpha   90.00
_cell.angle_beta   90.00
_cell.angle_gamma   90.00
#
_symmetry.space_group_name_H-M   'P 1'
#
loop_
_entity.id
_entity.type
_entity.pdbx_description
1 polymer ?
#
loop_
_entity_poly.entity_id
_entity_poly.type
_entity_poly.pdbx_seq_one_letter_code
_entity_poly.pdbx_strand_id
1 'polypeptide(L)' 'MPKKKYIVELTDSERTELEQLTKKGKIAAYKMNHARILLLADVNQQEGGWEHLTYAISNYT' A
#
# COMPACT_ATOMS: atom_id res chain seq x y z
N MET A 1 -16.23 11.26 -4.02
CA MET A 1 -15.57 10.18 -3.24
C MET A 1 -14.60 10.82 -2.24
N PRO A 2 -14.54 10.38 -0.98
CA PRO A 2 -13.61 10.97 -0.01
C PRO A 2 -12.16 10.74 -0.47
N LYS A 3 -11.32 11.79 -0.39
CA LYS A 3 -9.89 11.72 -0.72
C LYS A 3 -9.21 10.64 0.13
N LYS A 4 -8.35 9.85 -0.49
CA LYS A 4 -7.50 8.86 0.22
C LYS A 4 -6.66 9.62 1.24
N LYS A 5 -6.77 9.23 2.51
CA LYS A 5 -6.18 9.98 3.65
C LYS A 5 -4.71 9.60 3.90
N TYR A 6 -4.21 8.53 3.28
CA TYR A 6 -2.88 7.99 3.54
C TYR A 6 -2.19 7.69 2.21
N ILE A 7 -1.32 8.62 1.80
CA ILE A 7 -0.29 8.44 0.78
C ILE A 7 0.95 8.05 1.57
N VAL A 8 1.50 6.86 1.34
CA VAL A 8 2.67 6.36 2.05
C VAL A 8 3.79 6.17 1.04
N GLU A 9 4.93 6.78 1.27
CA GLU A 9 6.17 6.54 0.53
C GLU A 9 7.06 5.65 1.38
N LEU A 10 7.22 4.39 1.00
CA LEU A 10 8.17 3.50 1.68
C LEU A 10 9.52 3.52 0.94
N THR A 11 10.60 3.44 1.71
CA THR A 11 11.92 3.12 1.20
C THR A 11 12.07 1.61 0.97
N ASP A 12 13.05 1.19 0.16
CA ASP A 12 13.29 -0.22 -0.12
C ASP A 12 13.57 -1.05 1.14
N SER A 13 14.25 -0.48 2.13
CA SER A 13 14.49 -1.15 3.42
C SER A 13 13.20 -1.35 4.21
N GLU A 14 12.37 -0.32 4.30
CA GLU A 14 11.09 -0.38 5.03
C GLU A 14 10.12 -1.36 4.36
N ARG A 15 10.04 -1.36 3.03
CA ARG A 15 9.26 -2.34 2.26
C ARG A 15 9.73 -3.76 2.58
N THR A 16 11.03 -4.00 2.55
CA THR A 16 11.62 -5.31 2.85
C THR A 16 11.30 -5.77 4.28
N GLU A 17 11.40 -4.87 5.26
CA GLU A 17 11.06 -5.17 6.66
C GLU A 17 9.58 -5.51 6.82
N LEU A 18 8.69 -4.72 6.19
CA LEU A 18 7.25 -4.96 6.24
C LEU A 18 6.88 -6.28 5.55
N GLU A 19 7.49 -6.61 4.41
CA GLU A 19 7.31 -7.90 3.76
C GLU A 19 7.75 -9.06 4.66
N GLN A 20 8.91 -8.93 5.32
CA GLN A 20 9.38 -9.93 6.28
C GLN A 20 8.41 -10.08 7.46
N LEU A 21 7.84 -8.98 7.94
CA LEU A 21 6.82 -8.99 8.99
C LEU A 21 5.58 -9.76 8.55
N THR A 22 5.13 -9.63 7.29
CA THR A 22 3.99 -10.41 6.79
C THR A 22 4.26 -11.91 6.65
N LYS A 23 5.53 -12.30 6.44
CA LYS A 23 5.96 -13.70 6.28
C LYS A 23 6.24 -14.38 7.62
N LYS A 24 6.61 -13.62 8.65
CA LYS A 24 6.98 -14.15 9.98
C LYS A 24 5.71 -14.46 10.79
N GLY A 25 5.21 -15.69 10.72
CA GLY A 25 3.96 -16.14 11.37
C GLY A 25 3.89 -16.08 12.91
N LYS A 26 4.86 -15.47 13.59
CA LYS A 26 4.92 -15.28 15.05
C LYS A 26 4.67 -13.82 15.48
N ILE A 27 3.85 -13.06 14.74
CA ILE A 27 3.48 -11.69 15.09
C ILE A 27 1.99 -11.56 15.40
N ALA A 28 1.64 -10.55 16.20
CA ALA A 28 0.25 -10.23 16.47
C ALA A 28 -0.50 -9.84 15.18
N ALA A 29 -1.74 -10.31 15.04
CA ALA A 29 -2.55 -10.11 13.83
C ALA A 29 -2.70 -8.63 13.43
N TYR A 30 -2.83 -7.72 14.40
CA TYR A 30 -2.94 -6.28 14.12
C TYR A 30 -1.66 -5.71 13.48
N LYS A 31 -0.47 -6.16 13.92
CA LYS A 31 0.81 -5.73 13.32
C LYS A 31 0.94 -6.24 11.89
N MET A 32 0.53 -7.48 11.66
CA MET A 32 0.50 -8.06 10.32
C MET A 32 -0.45 -7.28 9.39
N ASN A 33 -1.63 -6.93 9.89
CA ASN A 33 -2.61 -6.15 9.13
C ASN A 33 -2.10 -4.74 8.83
N HIS A 34 -1.48 -4.06 9.80
CA HIS A 34 -0.86 -2.76 9.58
C HIS A 34 0.25 -2.84 8.53
N ALA A 35 1.11 -3.86 8.59
CA ALA A 35 2.16 -4.05 7.60
C ALA A 35 1.60 -4.27 6.19
N ARG A 36 0.54 -5.05 6.05
CA ARG A 36 -0.17 -5.25 4.77
C ARG A 36 -0.78 -3.96 4.24
N ILE A 37 -1.43 -3.17 5.10
CA ILE A 37 -2.04 -1.89 4.71
C ILE A 37 -0.96 -0.91 4.23
N LEU A 38 0.18 -0.83 4.92
CA LEU A 38 1.30 0.03 4.53
C LEU A 38 1.91 -0.39 3.19
N LEU A 39 2.16 -1.70 3.00
CA LEU A 39 2.65 -2.23 1.72
C LEU A 39 1.70 -1.97 0.57
N LEU A 40 0.39 -2.07 0.82
CA LEU A 40 -0.64 -1.77 -0.17
C LEU A 40 -0.73 -0.27 -0.49
N ALA A 41 -0.58 0.59 0.53
CA ALA A 41 -0.64 2.05 0.38
C ALA A 41 0.65 2.68 -0.18
N ASP A 42 1.69 1.89 -0.42
CA ASP A 42 2.99 2.34 -0.87
C ASP A 42 2.98 2.82 -2.32
N VAL A 43 3.06 4.13 -2.53
CA VAL A 43 3.00 4.75 -3.86
C VAL A 43 4.21 4.44 -4.74
N ASN A 44 5.33 4.00 -4.15
CA ASN A 44 6.52 3.57 -4.87
C ASN A 44 6.39 2.17 -5.50
N GLN A 45 5.22 1.53 -5.40
CA GLN A 45 5.01 0.23 -6.03
C GLN A 45 4.84 0.40 -7.55
N GLN A 46 5.43 -0.51 -8.32
CA GLN A 46 5.48 -0.45 -9.79
C GLN A 46 4.08 -0.44 -10.45
N GLU A 47 3.04 -0.88 -9.72
CA GLU A 47 1.62 -0.82 -10.14
C GLU A 47 0.85 0.40 -9.59
N GLY A 48 1.54 1.35 -8.94
CA GLY A 48 0.95 2.56 -8.37
C GLY A 48 0.17 2.27 -7.09
N GLY A 49 0.81 2.45 -5.93
CA GLY A 49 0.18 2.23 -4.62
C GLY A 49 -1.15 2.93 -4.50
N TRP A 50 -2.24 2.17 -4.44
CA TRP A 50 -3.63 2.65 -4.38
C TRP A 50 -3.87 3.91 -5.24
N GLU A 51 -3.24 4.02 -6.40
CA GLU A 51 -3.52 5.08 -7.36
C GLU A 51 -4.65 4.60 -8.27
N HIS A 52 -5.83 4.45 -7.67
CA HIS A 52 -7.02 4.03 -8.39
C HIS A 52 -7.76 5.25 -8.96
N LEU A 53 -7.55 5.42 -10.27
CA LEU A 53 -8.52 5.74 -11.31
C LEU A 53 -9.21 7.11 -11.30
N THR A 54 -8.48 8.15 -11.67
CA THR A 54 -9.10 9.33 -12.30
C THR A 54 -9.09 9.27 -13.84
N TYR A 55 -8.26 8.42 -14.45
CA TYR A 55 -8.07 8.41 -15.91
C TYR A 55 -9.10 7.64 -16.75
N ALA A 56 -9.95 6.79 -16.14
CA ALA A 56 -10.89 5.96 -16.90
C ALA A 56 -12.25 6.63 -17.23
N ILE A 57 -12.54 7.81 -16.66
CA ILE A 57 -13.85 8.48 -16.83
C ILE A 57 -13.85 9.49 -17.98
N SER A 58 -12.68 9.89 -18.50
CA SER A 58 -12.61 10.92 -19.55
C SER A 58 -12.79 10.40 -21.00
N ASN A 59 -12.79 9.08 -21.23
CA ASN A 59 -12.84 8.49 -22.58
C ASN A 59 -14.21 7.88 -22.94
N TYR A 60 -15.27 8.21 -22.21
CA TYR A 60 -16.65 7.77 -22.48
C TYR A 60 -17.64 8.94 -22.50
N THR A 61 -17.24 10.09 -23.02
CA THR A 61 -18.17 11.20 -23.35
C THR A 61 -17.89 11.71 -24.75
#